data_AF-A0A964IN57-F1
#
_entry.id   AF-A0A964IN57-F1
#
_cell.length_a   1.000
_cell.length_b   1.000
_cell.length_c   1.000
_cell.angle_alpha   90.00
_cell.angle_beta   90.00
_cell.angle_gamma   90.00
#
_symmetry.space_group_name_H-M   'P 1'
#
loop_
_entity.id
_entity.type
_entity.pdbx_description
1 polymer ?
#
loop_
_entity_poly.entity_id
_entity_poly.type
_entity_poly.pdbx_seq_one_letter_code
_entity_poly.pdbx_strand_id
1 'polypeptide(L)'
;MARIRIATLLVLIAAGNAAQAQAPRAIALTPSEMVFSTAGLTLPGMGQVNLVGDPTKPGPYTVRLQFPDGYRIDAHHHPDAREVTILSGIYMTGYGTVEHLDDPPAA
;
A
#
# COMPACT_ATOMS: atom_id res chain seq x y z
N MET A 1 18.64 -47.11 1.32
CA MET A 1 19.19 -45.77 1.68
C MET A 1 19.40 -44.86 0.47
N ALA A 2 19.98 -45.32 -0.65
CA ALA A 2 20.21 -44.50 -1.84
C ALA A 2 18.92 -43.92 -2.48
N ARG A 3 17.82 -44.68 -2.51
CA ARG A 3 16.53 -44.25 -3.08
C ARG A 3 15.85 -43.10 -2.31
N ILE A 4 16.02 -43.07 -0.98
CA ILE A 4 15.48 -41.99 -0.11
C ILE A 4 16.27 -40.69 -0.35
N ARG A 5 17.59 -40.77 -0.49
CA ARG A 5 18.46 -39.61 -0.78
C ARG A 5 18.16 -38.95 -2.13
N ILE A 6 17.83 -39.75 -3.16
CA ILE A 6 17.44 -39.25 -4.49
C ILE A 6 16.10 -38.53 -4.44
N ALA A 7 15.12 -39.06 -3.70
CA ALA A 7 13.82 -38.42 -3.54
C ALA A 7 13.93 -37.08 -2.78
N THR A 8 14.77 -36.99 -1.73
CA THR A 8 15.02 -35.73 -1.02
C THR A 8 15.71 -34.69 -1.91
N LEU A 9 16.66 -35.11 -2.75
CA LEU A 9 17.35 -34.22 -3.68
C LEU A 9 16.41 -33.65 -4.76
N LEU A 10 15.49 -34.48 -5.27
CA LEU A 10 14.48 -34.05 -6.25
C LEU A 10 13.47 -33.04 -5.67
N VAL A 11 13.06 -33.21 -4.41
CA VAL A 11 12.19 -32.24 -3.72
C VAL A 11 12.91 -30.90 -3.51
N LEU A 12 14.20 -30.92 -3.17
CA LEU A 12 15.01 -29.70 -3.00
C LEU A 12 15.20 -28.93 -4.32
N ILE A 13 15.37 -29.63 -5.45
CA ILE A 13 15.51 -28.99 -6.78
C ILE A 13 14.17 -28.38 -7.24
N ALA A 14 13.04 -29.04 -6.99
CA ALA A 14 11.71 -28.51 -7.32
C ALA A 14 11.38 -27.26 -6.48
N ALA A 15 11.74 -27.23 -5.20
CA ALA A 15 11.57 -26.05 -4.33
C ALA A 15 12.42 -24.86 -4.78
N GLY A 16 13.64 -25.09 -5.29
CA GLY A 16 14.51 -24.03 -5.81
C GLY A 16 13.95 -23.32 -7.05
N ASN A 17 13.26 -24.04 -7.93
CA ASN A 17 12.66 -23.45 -9.15
C ASN A 17 11.38 -22.65 -8.85
N ALA A 18 10.58 -23.07 -7.86
CA ALA A 18 9.42 -22.30 -7.41
C ALA A 18 9.82 -20.97 -6.72
N ALA A 19 11.01 -20.93 -6.13
CA ALA A 19 11.59 -19.73 -5.52
C ALA A 19 12.25 -18.77 -6.53
N GLN A 20 12.37 -19.17 -7.80
CA GLN A 20 12.63 -18.25 -8.91
C GLN A 20 11.33 -17.49 -9.22
N ALA A 21 10.90 -16.74 -8.20
CA ALA A 21 9.78 -15.84 -8.22
C ALA A 21 9.92 -14.93 -9.44
N GLN A 22 8.80 -14.78 -10.14
CA GLN A 22 8.58 -13.82 -11.21
C GLN A 22 9.47 -12.58 -11.01
N ALA A 23 10.43 -12.35 -11.92
CA ALA A 23 11.24 -11.13 -11.87
C ALA A 23 10.31 -9.93 -11.68
N PRO A 24 10.65 -8.94 -10.82
CA PRO A 24 9.76 -7.81 -10.55
C PRO A 24 9.33 -7.20 -11.87
N ARG A 25 8.06 -7.37 -12.22
CA ARG A 25 7.53 -6.79 -13.46
C ARG A 25 7.30 -5.32 -13.17
N ALA A 26 7.80 -4.45 -14.04
CA ALA A 26 7.45 -3.04 -13.97
C ALA A 26 5.91 -2.93 -14.06
N ILE A 27 5.30 -2.28 -13.06
CA ILE A 27 3.87 -1.97 -13.08
C ILE A 27 3.76 -0.59 -13.72
N ALA A 28 3.06 -0.52 -14.85
CA ALA A 28 2.71 0.72 -15.52
C ALA A 28 1.19 0.75 -15.66
N LEU A 29 0.56 1.79 -15.14
CA LEU A 29 -0.88 2.01 -15.24
C LEU A 29 -1.12 3.39 -15.85
N THR A 30 -1.99 3.42 -16.85
CA THR A 30 -2.58 4.66 -17.39
C THR A 30 -3.66 5.19 -16.43
N PRO A 31 -4.06 6.47 -16.55
CA PRO A 31 -5.18 7.02 -15.78
C PRO A 31 -6.46 6.18 -15.85
N SER A 32 -6.81 5.64 -17.02
CA SER A 32 -8.02 4.83 -17.20
C SER A 32 -7.94 3.43 -16.59
N GLU A 33 -6.73 2.91 -16.35
CA GLU A 33 -6.52 1.60 -15.72
C GLU A 33 -6.53 1.69 -14.18
N MET A 34 -6.39 2.89 -13.62
CA MET A 34 -6.50 3.12 -12.19
C MET A 34 -7.97 3.19 -11.76
N VAL A 35 -8.56 2.02 -11.50
CA VAL A 35 -9.94 1.90 -11.02
C VAL A 35 -9.98 2.09 -9.51
N PHE A 36 -10.42 3.26 -9.07
CA PHE A 36 -10.60 3.58 -7.65
C PHE A 36 -11.71 2.72 -7.04
N SER A 37 -11.41 2.13 -5.89
CA SER A 37 -12.31 1.27 -5.11
C SER A 37 -12.50 1.80 -3.70
N THR A 38 -13.47 1.26 -2.95
CA THR A 38 -13.69 1.52 -1.53
C THR A 38 -13.17 0.37 -0.66
N ALA A 39 -12.05 -0.24 -1.03
CA ALA A 39 -11.38 -1.31 -0.29
C ALA A 39 -10.02 -0.84 0.28
N GLY A 40 -9.46 -1.61 1.21
CA GLY A 40 -8.15 -1.31 1.79
C GLY A 40 -8.22 -0.30 2.92
N LEU A 41 -7.62 0.88 2.76
CA LEU A 41 -7.54 1.93 3.79
C LEU A 41 -8.70 2.94 3.68
N THR A 42 -9.65 2.71 2.79
CA THR A 42 -10.72 3.67 2.48
C THR A 42 -11.72 3.82 3.61
N LEU A 43 -12.07 5.08 3.89
CA LEU A 43 -13.21 5.50 4.69
C LEU A 43 -14.37 5.89 3.75
N PRO A 44 -15.61 6.03 4.25
CA PRO A 44 -16.73 6.48 3.41
C PRO A 44 -16.41 7.78 2.66
N GLY A 45 -16.62 7.79 1.34
CA GLY A 45 -16.30 8.94 0.47
C GLY A 45 -14.86 9.01 -0.04
N MET A 46 -13.98 8.09 0.36
CA MET A 46 -12.60 7.98 -0.14
C MET A 46 -12.49 6.83 -1.15
N GLY A 47 -11.80 7.08 -2.26
CA GLY A 47 -11.40 6.08 -3.24
C GLY A 47 -9.92 5.73 -3.12
N GLN A 48 -9.57 4.46 -3.39
CA GLN A 48 -8.21 3.96 -3.37
C GLN A 48 -7.89 3.07 -4.58
N VAL A 49 -6.65 3.17 -5.06
CA VAL A 49 -6.02 2.22 -5.99
C VAL A 49 -4.69 1.74 -5.41
N ASN A 50 -4.45 0.42 -5.39
CA ASN A 50 -3.14 -0.14 -5.03
C ASN A 50 -2.24 -0.16 -6.26
N LEU A 51 -1.06 0.47 -6.17
CA LEU A 51 -0.03 0.44 -7.20
C LEU A 51 1.01 -0.67 -6.92
N VAL A 52 1.38 -0.82 -5.65
CA VAL A 52 2.32 -1.83 -5.17
C VAL A 52 1.77 -2.43 -3.89
N GLY A 53 1.82 -3.76 -3.78
CA GLY A 53 1.49 -4.47 -2.55
C GLY A 53 0.03 -4.34 -2.11
N ASP A 54 -0.20 -4.66 -0.84
CA ASP A 54 -1.49 -4.62 -0.17
C ASP A 54 -1.28 -3.99 1.20
N PRO A 55 -1.86 -2.80 1.49
CA PRO A 55 -1.66 -2.11 2.76
C PRO A 55 -2.28 -2.85 3.96
N THR A 56 -3.05 -3.92 3.74
CA THR A 56 -3.59 -4.76 4.80
C THR A 56 -2.67 -5.91 5.19
N LYS A 57 -1.52 -6.05 4.52
CA LYS A 57 -0.54 -7.12 4.74
C LYS A 57 0.83 -6.56 5.12
N PRO A 58 1.69 -7.34 5.80
CA PRO A 58 3.07 -6.93 6.05
C PRO A 58 3.84 -6.73 4.73
N GLY A 59 4.57 -5.63 4.62
CA GLY A 59 5.45 -5.33 3.48
C GLY A 59 5.24 -3.92 2.92
N PRO A 60 6.09 -3.50 1.98
CA PRO A 60 5.97 -2.20 1.33
C PRO A 60 4.71 -2.16 0.45
N TYR A 61 4.04 -1.01 0.47
CA TYR A 61 2.91 -0.74 -0.40
C TYR A 61 2.97 0.69 -0.95
N THR A 62 2.27 0.90 -2.05
CA THR A 62 2.02 2.25 -2.59
C THR A 62 0.59 2.29 -3.07
N VAL A 63 -0.16 3.28 -2.62
CA VAL A 63 -1.55 3.49 -3.00
C VAL A 63 -1.74 4.91 -3.55
N ARG A 64 -2.76 5.09 -4.37
CA ARG A 64 -3.33 6.42 -4.65
C ARG A 64 -4.63 6.56 -3.90
N LEU A 65 -4.81 7.73 -3.28
CA LEU A 65 -6.03 8.10 -2.58
C LEU A 65 -6.67 9.29 -3.30
N GLN A 66 -8.00 9.28 -3.35
CA GLN A 66 -8.82 10.37 -3.86
C GLN A 66 -10.01 10.57 -2.94
N PHE A 67 -10.29 11.81 -2.58
CA PHE A 67 -11.40 12.20 -1.72
C PHE A 67 -11.89 13.61 -2.12
N PRO A 68 -13.15 13.98 -1.82
CA PRO A 68 -13.70 15.27 -2.21
C PRO A 68 -13.04 16.45 -1.47
N ASP A 69 -13.30 17.67 -1.95
CA ASP A 69 -12.88 18.89 -1.25
C ASP A 69 -13.51 18.97 0.16
N GLY A 70 -12.76 19.52 1.11
CA GLY A 70 -13.15 19.58 2.52
C GLY A 70 -13.21 18.22 3.24
N TYR A 71 -12.77 17.13 2.62
CA TYR A 71 -12.73 15.82 3.26
C TYR A 71 -11.75 15.81 4.44
N ARG A 72 -12.19 15.23 5.56
CA ARG A 72 -11.44 15.21 6.80
C ARG A 72 -11.27 13.77 7.28
N ILE A 73 -10.05 13.46 7.68
CA ILE A 73 -9.71 12.19 8.35
C ILE A 73 -9.33 12.54 9.79
N ASP A 74 -10.01 11.93 10.76
CA ASP A 74 -9.77 12.19 12.18
C ASP A 74 -8.36 11.76 12.60
N ALA A 75 -7.87 12.29 13.72
CA ALA A 75 -6.56 11.94 14.25
C ALA A 75 -6.46 10.41 14.49
N HIS A 76 -5.40 9.80 13.98
CA HIS A 76 -5.14 8.37 14.09
C HIS A 76 -3.64 8.06 14.04
N HIS A 77 -3.28 6.81 14.35
CA HIS A 77 -1.89 6.35 14.37
C HIS A 77 -1.58 5.43 13.19
N HIS A 78 -0.33 5.44 12.75
CA HIS A 78 0.19 4.53 11.74
C HIS A 78 1.13 3.50 12.37
N PRO A 79 1.04 2.21 11.99
CA PRO A 79 2.00 1.20 12.42
C PRO A 79 3.32 1.28 11.62
N ASP A 80 3.36 2.12 10.59
CA ASP A 80 4.41 2.23 9.58
C ASP A 80 4.79 3.69 9.30
N ALA A 81 5.98 3.87 8.72
CA ALA A 81 6.40 5.15 8.16
C ALA A 81 5.69 5.38 6.82
N ARG A 82 5.30 6.63 6.55
CA ARG A 82 4.58 7.01 5.33
C ARG A 82 5.20 8.21 4.66
N GLU A 83 5.30 8.13 3.35
CA GLU A 83 5.65 9.23 2.46
C GLU A 83 4.41 9.58 1.65
N VAL A 84 4.11 10.88 1.54
CA VAL A 84 2.93 11.39 0.84
C VAL A 84 3.37 12.36 -0.23
N THR A 85 2.95 12.10 -1.47
CA THR A 85 3.14 13.00 -2.60
C THR A 85 1.79 13.54 -3.05
N ILE A 86 1.65 14.86 -3.06
CA ILE A 86 0.42 15.51 -3.50
C ILE A 86 0.46 15.66 -5.02
N LEU A 87 -0.44 14.96 -5.70
CA LEU A 87 -0.57 15.01 -7.16
C LEU A 87 -1.43 16.19 -7.62
N SER A 88 -2.45 16.55 -6.85
CA SER A 88 -3.32 17.69 -7.09
C SER A 88 -4.07 18.11 -5.82
N GLY A 89 -4.53 19.36 -5.77
CA GLY A 89 -5.29 19.91 -4.65
C GLY A 89 -4.41 20.44 -3.51
N ILE A 90 -5.04 20.64 -2.35
CA ILE A 90 -4.39 21.09 -1.11
C ILE A 90 -4.53 19.97 -0.08
N TYR A 91 -3.42 19.60 0.55
CA TYR A 91 -3.40 18.61 1.62
C TYR A 91 -2.81 19.25 2.89
N MET A 92 -3.61 19.23 3.96
CA MET A 92 -3.19 19.70 5.27
C MET A 92 -3.00 18.48 6.17
N THR A 93 -1.89 18.45 6.89
CA THR A 93 -1.58 17.38 7.85
C THR A 93 -1.28 18.00 9.21
N GLY A 94 -1.79 17.36 10.26
CA GLY A 94 -1.52 17.70 11.65
C GLY A 94 -0.81 16.54 12.34
N TYR A 95 0.12 16.84 13.24
CA TYR A 95 0.83 15.85 14.04
C TYR A 95 0.36 15.93 15.50
N GLY A 96 0.11 14.77 16.13
CA GLY A 96 -0.31 14.69 17.52
C GLY A 96 -1.39 13.64 17.75
N THR A 97 -1.77 13.44 19.01
CA THR A 97 -2.79 12.44 19.42
C THR A 97 -4.17 13.06 19.65
N VAL A 98 -4.27 14.38 19.59
CA VAL A 98 -5.50 15.15 19.81
C VAL A 98 -5.69 16.15 18.68
N GLU A 99 -6.92 16.26 18.22
CA GLU A 99 -7.33 17.25 17.24
C GLU A 99 -7.44 18.63 17.89
N HIS A 100 -6.74 19.63 17.36
CA HIS A 100 -6.97 21.04 17.67
C HIS A 100 -7.62 21.68 16.44
N LEU A 101 -8.94 21.87 16.49
CA LEU A 101 -9.74 22.39 15.37
C LEU A 101 -9.50 23.86 15.05
N ASP A 102 -8.90 24.59 15.99
CA ASP A 102 -8.78 26.06 15.94
C ASP A 102 -7.35 26.54 15.62
N ASP A 103 -6.40 25.63 15.43
CA ASP A 103 -5.04 26.02 15.09
C ASP A 103 -4.97 26.43 13.61
N PRO A 104 -4.48 27.66 13.30
CA PRO A 104 -4.31 28.07 11.91
C PRO A 104 -3.30 27.14 11.23
N PRO A 105 -3.43 26.91 9.91
CA PRO A 105 -2.47 26.10 9.18
C PRO A 105 -1.07 26.64 9.40
N ALA A 106 -0.14 25.75 9.78
CA ALA A 106 1.27 26.12 9.93
C ALA A 106 1.75 26.76 8.62
N ALA A 107 2.33 27.97 8.74
CA ALA A 107 2.80 28.78 7.63
C ALA A 107 3.96 28.11 6.86
#